data_AF-A0A2X2X8B9-F1
#
_entry.id   AF-A0A2X2X8B9-F1
#
_cell.length_a   1.000
_cell.length_b   1.000
_cell.length_c   1.000
_cell.angle_alpha   90.00
_cell.angle_beta   90.00
_cell.angle_gamma   90.00
#
_symmetry.space_group_name_H-M   'P 1'
#
loop_
_entity.id
_entity.type
_entity.pdbx_description
1 polymer ?
#
loop_
_entity_poly.entity_id
_entity_poly.type
_entity_poly.pdbx_seq_one_letter_code
_entity_poly.pdbx_strand_id
1 'polypeptide(L)'
;MKKHIFLLVLMMSLFSGIVSAQDIDSIRLTHILKSLKLDKTKIKEELCVEKKMPNAEDSYIAVIPFVISQEDEDYVFTVQNYILITDSNGTIKNKYLDPTELNSDAVTLRSFAIDTGLYNISTNIRAFGVKADFVGSSRPNPYASGTISMYYPEGKTLTKVLDQFELDSTSGEWDTRCNGEFKDDHSYIIMDPSKTNNFADLKIKTISVSTINEEVKGECEGKETSKTTYKTLKFKNGKYQ
;
A
#
# COMPACT_ATOMS: atom_id res chain seq x y z
N MET A 1 36.02 21.33 -40.01
CA MET A 1 34.58 21.66 -39.94
C MET A 1 33.81 20.42 -39.51
N LYS A 2 32.84 20.60 -38.61
CA LYS A 2 32.35 19.61 -37.63
C LYS A 2 31.62 18.41 -38.29
N LYS A 3 31.94 17.19 -37.83
CA LYS A 3 31.16 15.97 -38.10
C LYS A 3 29.90 16.00 -37.24
N HIS A 4 28.73 15.95 -37.87
CA HIS A 4 27.46 15.75 -37.18
C HIS A 4 27.31 14.27 -36.86
N ILE A 5 27.40 13.92 -35.58
CA ILE A 5 26.99 12.61 -35.06
C ILE A 5 25.50 12.72 -34.77
N PHE A 6 24.70 12.05 -35.60
CA PHE A 6 23.28 11.88 -35.37
C PHE A 6 23.11 10.79 -34.32
N LEU A 7 22.92 11.19 -33.06
CA LEU A 7 22.62 10.27 -31.97
C LEU A 7 21.15 9.86 -32.12
N LEU A 8 20.92 8.71 -32.74
CA LEU A 8 19.61 8.08 -32.80
C LEU A 8 19.25 7.60 -31.39
N VAL A 9 18.49 8.41 -30.64
CA VAL A 9 17.92 7.99 -29.36
C VAL A 9 16.86 6.94 -29.66
N LEU A 10 17.22 5.68 -29.46
CA LEU A 10 16.29 4.55 -29.46
C LEU A 10 15.33 4.76 -28.28
N MET A 11 14.17 5.35 -28.55
CA MET A 11 13.06 5.43 -27.63
C MET A 11 12.53 4.01 -27.44
N MET A 12 13.14 3.28 -26.51
CA MET A 12 12.67 1.97 -26.05
C MET A 12 11.39 2.24 -25.27
N SER A 13 10.26 2.20 -25.98
CA SER A 13 8.93 2.16 -25.41
C SER A 13 8.84 0.88 -24.57
N LEU A 14 9.14 1.01 -23.27
CA LEU A 14 8.71 0.07 -22.25
C LEU A 14 7.19 0.15 -22.22
N PHE A 15 6.53 -0.59 -23.11
CA PHE A 15 5.21 -1.14 -22.83
C PHE A 15 5.39 -2.11 -21.66
N SER A 16 5.50 -1.56 -20.46
CA SER A 16 5.24 -2.30 -19.23
C SER A 16 3.76 -2.63 -19.29
N GLY A 17 3.41 -3.78 -19.89
CA GLY A 17 2.12 -4.38 -19.61
C GLY A 17 2.01 -4.45 -18.10
N ILE A 18 1.08 -3.67 -17.54
CA ILE A 18 0.74 -3.77 -16.13
C ILE A 18 0.06 -5.12 -16.00
N VAL A 19 0.85 -6.18 -15.83
CA VAL A 19 0.36 -7.39 -15.19
C VAL A 19 0.14 -6.93 -13.76
N SER A 20 -1.09 -6.51 -13.46
CA SER A 20 -1.54 -6.33 -12.10
C SER A 20 -1.52 -7.71 -11.45
N ALA A 21 -0.35 -8.11 -10.95
CA ALA A 21 -0.10 -9.43 -10.39
C ALA A 21 -0.90 -9.72 -9.11
N GLN A 22 -1.82 -8.82 -8.76
CA GLN A 22 -2.64 -8.86 -7.58
C GLN A 22 -4.13 -8.58 -7.85
N ASP A 23 -4.56 -8.48 -9.10
CA ASP A 23 -5.99 -8.40 -9.40
C ASP A 23 -6.68 -9.69 -8.96
N ILE A 24 -7.85 -9.56 -8.33
CA ILE A 24 -8.63 -10.72 -7.93
C ILE A 24 -9.30 -11.39 -9.13
N ASP A 25 -9.19 -12.71 -9.23
CA ASP A 25 -9.95 -13.45 -10.22
C ASP A 25 -11.47 -13.35 -9.94
N SER A 26 -12.24 -13.00 -10.97
CA SER A 26 -13.69 -12.77 -10.84
C SER A 26 -14.50 -14.00 -10.38
N ILE A 27 -14.07 -15.20 -10.75
CA ILE A 27 -14.72 -16.46 -10.35
C ILE A 27 -14.45 -16.71 -8.87
N ARG A 28 -13.19 -16.54 -8.46
CA ARG A 28 -12.79 -16.63 -7.05
C ARG A 28 -13.48 -15.59 -6.18
N LEU A 29 -13.54 -14.33 -6.62
CA LEU A 29 -14.29 -13.28 -5.93
C LEU A 29 -15.74 -13.68 -5.72
N THR A 30 -16.42 -14.16 -6.77
CA THR A 30 -17.82 -14.61 -6.68
C THR A 30 -18.00 -15.73 -5.66
N HIS A 31 -17.08 -16.69 -5.62
CA HIS A 31 -17.13 -17.77 -4.62
C HIS A 31 -16.89 -17.26 -3.20
N ILE A 32 -15.93 -16.36 -3.00
CA ILE A 32 -15.63 -15.72 -1.71
C ILE A 32 -16.87 -14.95 -1.20
N LEU A 33 -17.47 -14.09 -2.03
CA LEU A 33 -18.64 -13.30 -1.65
C LEU A 33 -19.84 -14.18 -1.29
N LYS A 34 -20.06 -15.26 -2.04
CA LYS A 34 -21.10 -16.25 -1.73
C LYS A 34 -20.85 -16.92 -0.37
N SER A 35 -19.60 -17.29 -0.08
CA SER A 35 -19.22 -17.90 1.20
C SER A 35 -19.40 -16.94 2.39
N LEU A 36 -19.07 -15.66 2.19
CA LEU A 36 -19.27 -14.60 3.18
C LEU A 36 -20.72 -14.15 3.34
N LYS A 37 -21.62 -14.55 2.41
CA LYS A 37 -23.01 -14.07 2.31
C LYS A 37 -23.07 -12.54 2.17
N LEU A 38 -22.14 -11.97 1.42
CA LEU A 38 -22.09 -10.53 1.16
C LEU A 38 -22.81 -10.19 -0.14
N ASP A 39 -23.53 -9.07 -0.10
CA ASP A 39 -24.05 -8.46 -1.30
C ASP A 39 -22.91 -7.78 -2.07
N LYS A 40 -22.79 -8.12 -3.34
CA LYS A 40 -21.80 -7.59 -4.28
C LYS A 40 -21.91 -6.07 -4.42
N THR A 41 -23.10 -5.50 -4.27
CA THR A 41 -23.32 -4.04 -4.33
C THR A 41 -22.63 -3.27 -3.20
N LYS A 42 -22.25 -3.95 -2.12
CA LYS A 42 -21.54 -3.37 -0.97
C LYS A 42 -20.03 -3.54 -1.06
N ILE A 43 -19.50 -3.98 -2.19
CA ILE A 43 -18.08 -4.25 -2.39
C ILE A 43 -17.52 -3.26 -3.40
N LYS A 44 -16.41 -2.61 -3.08
CA LYS A 44 -15.61 -1.87 -4.06
C LYS A 44 -14.74 -2.86 -4.82
N GLU A 45 -15.33 -3.52 -5.82
CA GLU A 45 -14.67 -4.60 -6.57
C GLU A 45 -13.37 -4.15 -7.24
N GLU A 46 -13.32 -2.90 -7.70
CA GLU A 46 -12.15 -2.27 -8.30
C GLU A 46 -10.97 -2.13 -7.34
N LEU A 47 -11.23 -2.24 -6.03
CA LEU A 47 -10.24 -2.21 -4.96
C LEU A 47 -9.91 -3.61 -4.41
N CYS A 48 -10.62 -4.65 -4.85
CA CYS A 48 -10.33 -6.02 -4.41
C CYS A 48 -9.00 -6.49 -4.99
N VAL A 49 -8.14 -7.01 -4.11
CA VAL A 49 -6.84 -7.57 -4.51
C VAL A 49 -6.61 -8.93 -3.90
N GLU A 50 -5.84 -9.77 -4.58
CA GLU A 50 -5.38 -11.04 -4.05
C GLU A 50 -3.93 -11.32 -4.40
N LYS A 51 -3.26 -12.14 -3.61
CA LYS A 51 -1.87 -12.52 -3.89
C LYS A 51 -1.57 -13.90 -3.35
N LYS A 52 -0.92 -14.72 -4.16
CA LYS A 52 -0.43 -16.03 -3.72
C LYS A 52 0.59 -15.86 -2.59
N MET A 53 0.41 -16.60 -1.51
CA MET A 53 1.34 -16.59 -0.39
C MET A 53 2.66 -17.27 -0.77
N PRO A 54 3.82 -16.68 -0.44
CA PRO A 54 5.10 -17.32 -0.67
C PRO A 54 5.22 -18.54 0.23
N ASN A 55 5.75 -19.64 -0.32
CA ASN A 55 6.06 -20.88 0.42
C ASN A 55 4.86 -21.53 1.15
N ALA A 56 3.63 -21.18 0.79
CA ALA A 56 2.43 -21.87 1.23
C ALA A 56 1.77 -22.52 0.03
N GLU A 57 1.54 -23.82 0.11
CA GLU A 57 0.80 -24.53 -0.92
C GLU A 57 -0.64 -24.02 -0.94
N ASP A 58 -1.14 -23.79 -2.15
CA ASP A 58 -2.54 -23.50 -2.40
C ASP A 58 -3.15 -22.46 -1.45
N SER A 59 -2.46 -21.33 -1.26
CA SER A 59 -2.90 -20.29 -0.32
C SER A 59 -2.72 -18.90 -0.90
N TYR A 60 -3.78 -18.11 -0.84
CA TYR A 60 -3.85 -16.75 -1.36
C TYR A 60 -4.37 -15.82 -0.27
N ILE A 61 -3.72 -14.67 -0.10
CA ILE A 61 -4.26 -13.56 0.67
C ILE A 61 -5.25 -12.84 -0.24
N ALA A 62 -6.41 -12.46 0.29
CA ALA A 62 -7.37 -11.61 -0.42
C ALA A 62 -7.85 -10.47 0.49
N VAL A 63 -8.02 -9.29 -0.10
CA VAL A 63 -8.53 -8.09 0.55
C VAL A 63 -9.82 -7.72 -0.16
N ILE A 64 -10.94 -7.74 0.58
CA ILE A 64 -12.27 -7.43 0.07
C ILE A 64 -12.80 -6.19 0.80
N PRO A 65 -12.78 -5.00 0.16
CA PRO A 65 -13.26 -3.76 0.77
C PRO A 65 -14.79 -3.74 0.81
N PHE A 66 -15.34 -3.76 2.02
CA PHE A 66 -16.77 -3.74 2.30
C PHE A 66 -17.21 -2.33 2.70
N VAL A 67 -18.13 -1.76 1.93
CA VAL A 67 -18.67 -0.41 2.13
C VAL A 67 -19.59 -0.39 3.35
N ILE A 68 -19.20 0.38 4.36
CA ILE A 68 -19.98 0.60 5.58
C ILE A 68 -20.80 1.89 5.53
N SER A 69 -20.33 2.90 4.79
CA SER A 69 -21.06 4.13 4.49
C SER A 69 -20.69 4.62 3.09
N GLN A 70 -21.65 5.28 2.43
CA GLN A 70 -21.48 5.88 1.12
C GLN A 70 -22.47 7.05 1.02
N GLU A 71 -22.00 8.18 0.49
CA GLU A 71 -22.85 9.33 0.20
C GLU A 71 -23.43 9.24 -1.23
N ASP A 72 -24.27 10.20 -1.62
CA ASP A 72 -24.86 10.23 -2.96
C ASP A 72 -23.80 10.27 -4.08
N GLU A 73 -22.60 10.76 -3.74
CA GLU A 73 -21.43 10.76 -4.61
C GLU A 73 -20.65 9.46 -4.45
N ASP A 74 -20.59 8.63 -5.50
CA ASP A 74 -20.00 7.28 -5.46
C ASP A 74 -18.51 7.21 -5.07
N TYR A 75 -17.80 8.34 -5.13
CA TYR A 75 -16.39 8.48 -4.73
C TYR A 75 -16.20 8.84 -3.24
N VAL A 76 -17.27 9.23 -2.53
CA VAL A 76 -17.29 9.48 -1.09
C VAL A 76 -17.84 8.25 -0.37
N PHE A 77 -16.95 7.49 0.25
CA PHE A 77 -17.32 6.23 0.90
C PHE A 77 -16.34 5.84 2.01
N THR A 78 -16.81 5.00 2.92
CA THR A 78 -15.97 4.38 3.95
C THR A 78 -16.02 2.86 3.81
N VAL A 79 -14.84 2.22 3.86
CA VAL A 79 -14.72 0.76 3.85
C VAL A 79 -14.13 0.21 5.14
N GLN A 80 -14.58 -0.98 5.50
CA GLN A 80 -13.83 -1.93 6.32
C GLN A 80 -13.40 -3.10 5.43
N ASN A 81 -12.25 -3.69 5.71
CA ASN A 81 -11.71 -4.73 4.84
C ASN A 81 -11.88 -6.12 5.46
N TYR A 82 -12.44 -7.05 4.68
CA TYR A 82 -12.23 -8.46 4.96
C TYR A 82 -10.82 -8.84 4.50
N ILE A 83 -9.98 -9.24 5.44
CA ILE A 83 -8.67 -9.82 5.18
C ILE A 83 -8.81 -11.34 5.29
N LEU A 84 -8.52 -12.03 4.19
CA LEU A 84 -8.78 -13.46 4.05
C LEU A 84 -7.51 -14.20 3.67
N ILE A 85 -7.45 -15.47 4.07
CA ILE A 85 -6.62 -16.48 3.40
C ILE A 85 -7.56 -17.49 2.77
N THR A 86 -7.36 -17.76 1.48
CA THR A 86 -8.19 -18.68 0.67
C THR A 86 -7.35 -19.75 0.00
N ASP A 87 -7.97 -20.85 -0.41
CA ASP A 87 -7.39 -21.77 -1.39
C ASP A 87 -7.52 -21.23 -2.84
N SER A 88 -7.03 -21.99 -3.83
CA SER A 88 -7.11 -21.63 -5.25
C SER A 88 -8.54 -21.48 -5.77
N ASN A 89 -9.52 -22.09 -5.10
CA ASN A 89 -10.91 -22.00 -5.49
C ASN A 89 -11.62 -20.82 -4.81
N GLY A 90 -10.99 -20.12 -3.86
CA GLY A 90 -11.62 -19.07 -3.07
C GLY A 90 -12.30 -19.58 -1.78
N THR A 91 -12.08 -20.83 -1.38
CA THR A 91 -12.55 -21.36 -0.10
C THR A 91 -11.78 -20.71 1.04
N ILE A 92 -12.49 -20.12 2.00
CA ILE A 92 -11.90 -19.34 3.08
C ILE A 92 -11.30 -20.25 4.16
N LYS A 93 -9.98 -20.12 4.38
CA LYS A 93 -9.22 -20.78 5.44
C LYS A 93 -9.12 -19.90 6.69
N ASN A 94 -8.84 -18.62 6.51
CA ASN A 94 -8.78 -17.62 7.56
C ASN A 94 -9.64 -16.42 7.20
N LYS A 95 -10.36 -15.88 8.19
CA LYS A 95 -11.21 -14.70 8.01
C LYS A 95 -10.98 -13.70 9.15
N TYR A 96 -10.77 -12.45 8.77
CA TYR A 96 -10.73 -11.33 9.70
C TYR A 96 -11.45 -10.14 9.06
N LEU A 97 -12.45 -9.59 9.74
CA LEU A 97 -13.00 -8.27 9.38
C LEU A 97 -12.20 -7.25 10.17
N ASP A 98 -11.39 -6.47 9.47
CA ASP A 98 -10.60 -5.43 10.09
C ASP A 98 -11.52 -4.28 10.52
N PRO A 99 -11.61 -3.95 11.83
CA PRO A 99 -12.47 -2.87 12.31
C PRO A 99 -11.97 -1.49 11.88
N THR A 100 -10.74 -1.40 11.39
CA THR A 100 -10.16 -0.16 10.88
C THR A 100 -10.94 0.36 9.67
N GLU A 101 -11.50 1.55 9.81
CA GLU A 101 -12.24 2.25 8.77
C GLU A 101 -11.30 3.07 7.88
N LEU A 102 -11.48 2.98 6.56
CA LEU A 102 -10.75 3.77 5.57
C LEU A 102 -11.74 4.65 4.81
N ASN A 103 -11.56 5.95 4.91
CA ASN A 103 -12.41 6.95 4.27
C ASN A 103 -11.81 7.35 2.92
N SER A 104 -12.65 7.41 1.89
CA SER A 104 -12.35 7.99 0.60
C SER A 104 -13.22 9.22 0.42
N ASP A 105 -12.60 10.38 0.23
CA ASP A 105 -13.26 11.68 -0.02
C ASP A 105 -12.25 12.60 -0.74
N ALA A 106 -11.95 13.79 -0.21
CA ALA A 106 -10.98 14.75 -0.74
C ALA A 106 -9.58 14.16 -0.93
N VAL A 107 -9.24 13.16 -0.11
CA VAL A 107 -8.14 12.24 -0.36
C VAL A 107 -8.74 10.87 -0.66
N THR A 108 -8.69 10.48 -1.93
CA THR A 108 -9.34 9.29 -2.43
C THR A 108 -8.55 8.05 -2.06
N LEU A 109 -9.22 7.01 -1.55
CA LEU A 109 -8.65 5.67 -1.43
C LEU A 109 -8.45 5.10 -2.84
N ARG A 110 -7.20 5.05 -3.30
CA ARG A 110 -6.86 4.74 -4.69
C ARG A 110 -6.73 3.25 -4.95
N SER A 111 -6.07 2.54 -4.04
CA SER A 111 -5.71 1.14 -4.26
C SER A 111 -5.34 0.42 -2.96
N PHE A 112 -5.47 -0.90 -2.98
CA PHE A 112 -4.81 -1.79 -2.04
C PHE A 112 -3.68 -2.55 -2.72
N ALA A 113 -2.70 -2.99 -1.93
CA ALA A 113 -1.71 -3.96 -2.37
C ALA A 113 -1.33 -4.90 -1.22
N ILE A 114 -1.03 -6.14 -1.54
CA ILE A 114 -0.57 -7.15 -0.58
C ILE A 114 0.96 -7.25 -0.63
N ASP A 115 1.58 -7.00 0.51
CA ASP A 115 3.01 -7.15 0.70
C ASP A 115 3.34 -8.49 1.37
N THR A 116 4.10 -9.31 0.67
CA THR A 116 4.53 -10.65 1.11
C THR A 116 6.02 -10.73 1.39
N GLY A 117 6.62 -9.60 1.78
CA GLY A 117 8.01 -9.50 2.24
C GLY A 117 8.41 -10.56 3.27
N LEU A 118 9.70 -10.64 3.57
CA LEU A 118 10.26 -11.62 4.51
C LEU A 118 9.96 -11.25 5.98
N TYR A 119 8.69 -11.05 6.32
CA TYR A 119 8.19 -10.68 7.65
C TYR A 119 8.13 -11.88 8.60
N ASN A 120 9.26 -12.55 8.81
CA ASN A 120 9.42 -13.58 9.83
C ASN A 120 9.50 -12.91 11.21
N ILE A 121 8.34 -12.52 11.74
CA ILE A 121 8.24 -11.73 12.97
C ILE A 121 8.47 -12.55 14.24
N SER A 122 8.39 -13.87 14.19
CA SER A 122 8.81 -14.77 15.28
C SER A 122 9.22 -16.14 14.71
N THR A 123 9.72 -17.05 15.57
CA THR A 123 10.34 -18.34 15.17
C THR A 123 9.47 -19.20 14.23
N ASN A 124 8.15 -19.06 14.26
CA ASN A 124 7.23 -19.74 13.33
C ASN A 124 6.09 -18.83 12.85
N ILE A 125 6.25 -17.51 12.98
CA ILE A 125 5.20 -16.56 12.62
C ILE A 125 5.72 -15.71 11.48
N ARG A 126 5.10 -15.90 10.32
CA ARG A 126 5.29 -15.06 9.16
C ARG A 126 4.06 -14.19 8.95
N ALA A 127 4.26 -12.88 9.01
CA ALA A 127 3.23 -11.91 8.70
C ALA A 127 3.21 -11.58 7.20
N PHE A 128 2.17 -10.87 6.79
CA PHE A 128 2.06 -10.17 5.52
C PHE A 128 1.49 -8.78 5.76
N GLY A 129 1.73 -7.87 4.83
CA GLY A 129 1.20 -6.52 4.85
C GLY A 129 0.02 -6.34 3.89
N VAL A 130 -0.89 -5.45 4.25
CA VAL A 130 -1.88 -4.86 3.35
C VAL A 130 -1.61 -3.37 3.32
N LYS A 131 -1.21 -2.87 2.16
CA LYS A 131 -1.01 -1.46 1.87
C LYS A 131 -2.33 -0.84 1.38
N ALA A 132 -2.61 0.37 1.83
CA ALA A 132 -3.68 1.23 1.31
C ALA A 132 -3.08 2.55 0.86
N ASP A 133 -3.27 2.89 -0.42
CA ASP A 133 -2.75 4.11 -1.03
C ASP A 133 -3.87 5.14 -1.20
N PHE A 134 -3.54 6.39 -0.91
CA PHE A 134 -4.43 7.54 -0.91
C PHE A 134 -3.85 8.65 -1.78
N VAL A 135 -4.70 9.40 -2.49
CA VAL A 135 -4.27 10.50 -3.36
C VAL A 135 -5.24 11.67 -3.30
N GLY A 136 -4.71 12.88 -3.17
CA GLY A 136 -5.47 14.12 -3.31
C GLY A 136 -5.53 14.59 -4.76
N SER A 137 -6.60 15.31 -5.11
CA SER A 137 -6.82 15.81 -6.48
C SER A 137 -6.28 17.22 -6.73
N SER A 138 -5.85 17.93 -5.67
CA SER A 138 -5.36 19.29 -5.76
C SER A 138 -4.00 19.35 -6.45
N ARG A 139 -3.96 19.99 -7.62
CA ARG A 139 -2.71 20.29 -8.33
C ARG A 139 -1.80 21.30 -7.62
N PRO A 140 -2.31 22.44 -7.08
CA PRO A 140 -1.45 23.38 -6.37
C PRO A 140 -1.02 22.88 -4.98
N ASN A 141 -1.71 21.89 -4.43
CA ASN A 141 -1.36 21.28 -3.14
C ASN A 141 -1.40 19.75 -3.29
N PRO A 142 -0.45 19.15 -4.02
CA PRO A 142 -0.45 17.71 -4.25
C PRO A 142 -0.25 16.97 -2.93
N TYR A 143 -0.96 15.86 -2.77
CA TYR A 143 -0.86 15.01 -1.61
C TYR A 143 -1.05 13.54 -2.02
N ALA A 144 -0.24 12.66 -1.47
CA ALA A 144 -0.45 11.22 -1.52
C ALA A 144 0.09 10.58 -0.25
N SER A 145 -0.51 9.48 0.19
CA SER A 145 0.04 8.67 1.28
C SER A 145 -0.18 7.19 1.03
N GLY A 146 0.70 6.36 1.58
CA GLY A 146 0.62 4.91 1.54
C GLY A 146 0.82 4.36 2.95
N THR A 147 -0.22 3.72 3.49
CA THR A 147 -0.17 3.10 4.82
C THR A 147 -0.07 1.59 4.71
N ILE A 148 0.50 0.92 5.71
CA ILE A 148 0.55 -0.55 5.81
C ILE A 148 -0.02 -1.02 7.14
N SER A 149 -0.88 -2.03 7.07
CA SER A 149 -1.26 -2.86 8.21
C SER A 149 -0.66 -4.25 8.06
N MET A 150 -0.21 -4.88 9.15
CA MET A 150 0.38 -6.22 9.10
C MET A 150 -0.46 -7.23 9.88
N TYR A 151 -0.55 -8.45 9.33
CA TYR A 151 -1.36 -9.53 9.87
C TYR A 151 -0.58 -10.84 9.83
N TYR A 152 -0.88 -11.75 10.76
CA TYR A 152 -0.43 -13.15 10.68
C TYR A 152 -1.61 -14.11 10.95
N PRO A 153 -1.59 -15.34 10.39
CA PRO A 153 -2.65 -16.31 10.63
C PRO A 153 -2.60 -16.90 12.04
N GLU A 154 -3.76 -16.95 12.70
CA GLU A 154 -3.93 -17.57 14.02
C GLU A 154 -5.22 -18.41 14.03
N GLY A 155 -5.07 -19.73 13.93
CA GLY A 155 -6.21 -20.65 13.81
C GLY A 155 -7.03 -20.37 12.55
N LYS A 156 -8.32 -20.00 12.73
CA LYS A 156 -9.26 -19.64 11.64
C LYS A 156 -9.41 -18.13 11.44
N THR A 157 -8.69 -17.32 12.23
CA THR A 157 -8.68 -15.85 12.12
C THR A 157 -7.30 -15.36 11.68
N LEU A 158 -7.14 -14.05 11.59
CA LEU A 158 -5.87 -13.36 11.52
C LEU A 158 -5.71 -12.48 12.76
N THR A 159 -4.47 -12.21 13.13
CA THR A 159 -4.10 -11.26 14.18
C THR A 159 -3.41 -10.07 13.53
N LYS A 160 -3.98 -8.88 13.72
CA LYS A 160 -3.41 -7.61 13.27
C LYS A 160 -2.37 -7.13 14.27
N VAL A 161 -1.14 -6.90 13.79
CA VAL A 161 0.03 -6.56 14.62
C VAL A 161 0.62 -5.20 14.30
N LEU A 162 0.26 -4.59 13.18
CA LEU A 162 0.60 -3.20 12.85
C LEU A 162 -0.63 -2.60 12.18
N ASP A 163 -0.99 -1.38 12.55
CA ASP A 163 -2.19 -0.69 12.08
C ASP A 163 -1.82 0.63 11.40
N GLN A 164 -2.14 0.73 10.10
CA GLN A 164 -1.97 1.92 9.26
C GLN A 164 -0.66 2.68 9.47
N PHE A 165 0.48 1.99 9.52
CA PHE A 165 1.76 2.68 9.58
C PHE A 165 2.03 3.37 8.24
N GLU A 166 2.27 4.69 8.25
CA GLU A 166 2.61 5.44 7.04
C GLU A 166 3.99 5.00 6.52
N LEU A 167 4.00 4.34 5.36
CA LEU A 167 5.22 3.97 4.65
C LEU A 167 5.65 5.08 3.71
N ASP A 168 4.68 5.65 3.00
CA ASP A 168 4.89 6.57 1.91
C ASP A 168 4.09 7.85 2.18
N SER A 169 4.69 9.01 1.97
CA SER A 169 3.93 10.25 1.86
C SER A 169 4.60 11.22 0.92
N THR A 170 3.77 11.90 0.12
CA THR A 170 4.17 12.99 -0.76
C THR A 170 3.28 14.18 -0.43
N SER A 171 3.86 15.35 -0.26
CA SER A 171 3.13 16.61 -0.13
C SER A 171 3.88 17.74 -0.83
N GLY A 172 3.16 18.80 -1.18
CA GLY A 172 3.81 20.01 -1.67
C GLY A 172 2.87 21.19 -1.83
N GLU A 173 3.47 22.33 -2.15
CA GLU A 173 2.81 23.55 -2.60
C GLU A 173 3.41 23.94 -3.94
N TRP A 174 2.58 24.20 -4.94
CA TRP A 174 3.01 24.40 -6.31
C TRP A 174 2.18 25.49 -6.99
N ASP A 175 2.84 26.38 -7.71
CA ASP A 175 2.19 27.38 -8.57
C ASP A 175 1.54 26.77 -9.84
N THR A 176 1.60 25.45 -9.98
CA THR A 176 1.14 24.63 -11.12
C THR A 176 1.87 24.88 -12.44
N ARG A 177 3.01 25.58 -12.39
CA ARG A 177 3.88 25.90 -13.52
C ARG A 177 5.32 25.47 -13.28
N CYS A 178 6.00 26.05 -12.30
CA CYS A 178 7.36 25.72 -11.91
C CYS A 178 7.57 25.87 -10.40
N ASN A 179 7.34 27.06 -9.85
CA ASN A 179 7.73 27.37 -8.48
C ASN A 179 6.95 26.52 -7.48
N GLY A 180 7.66 25.78 -6.64
CA GLY A 180 7.03 24.93 -5.66
C GLY A 180 8.01 24.21 -4.75
N GLU A 181 7.48 23.73 -3.65
CA GLU A 181 8.20 22.98 -2.64
C GLU A 181 7.49 21.64 -2.43
N PHE A 182 8.27 20.56 -2.42
CA PHE A 182 7.75 19.20 -2.31
C PHE A 182 8.54 18.43 -1.26
N LYS A 183 7.87 17.48 -0.62
CA LYS A 183 8.46 16.55 0.32
C LYS A 183 7.95 15.14 0.01
N ASP A 184 8.88 14.21 -0.10
CA ASP A 184 8.63 12.79 -0.33
C ASP A 184 9.31 11.97 0.78
N ASP A 185 8.52 11.27 1.59
CA ASP A 185 9.01 10.31 2.58
C ASP A 185 8.72 8.90 2.08
N HIS A 186 9.74 8.06 2.03
CA HIS A 186 9.63 6.64 1.67
C HIS A 186 10.28 5.75 2.72
N SER A 187 9.50 4.85 3.30
CA SER A 187 9.90 4.02 4.44
C SER A 187 9.97 2.54 4.10
N TYR A 188 10.98 1.88 4.67
CA TYR A 188 11.21 0.45 4.54
C TYR A 188 11.14 -0.22 5.90
N ILE A 189 10.36 -1.31 5.98
CA ILE A 189 10.32 -2.17 7.16
C ILE A 189 11.44 -3.21 7.07
N ILE A 190 12.30 -3.24 8.07
CA ILE A 190 13.41 -4.19 8.20
C ILE A 190 13.21 -5.01 9.47
N MET A 191 13.30 -6.34 9.37
CA MET A 191 13.28 -7.22 10.55
C MET A 191 14.60 -7.04 11.30
N ASP A 192 14.54 -6.50 12.52
CA ASP A 192 15.73 -6.36 13.37
C ASP A 192 16.04 -7.70 14.07
N PRO A 193 17.33 -8.05 14.25
CA PRO A 193 17.71 -9.22 15.05
C PRO A 193 17.26 -9.14 16.52
N SER A 194 17.10 -7.92 17.04
CA SER A 194 16.58 -7.66 18.38
C SER A 194 15.14 -8.10 18.50
N LYS A 195 14.74 -8.59 19.68
CA LYS A 195 13.38 -9.04 19.93
C LYS A 195 12.78 -8.39 21.16
N THR A 196 11.50 -8.08 21.09
CA THR A 196 10.66 -7.71 22.23
C THR A 196 9.52 -8.72 22.33
N ASN A 197 9.29 -9.32 23.51
CA ASN A 197 8.23 -10.30 23.74
C ASN A 197 8.24 -11.50 22.75
N ASN A 198 9.43 -11.97 22.35
CA ASN A 198 9.65 -13.02 21.34
C ASN A 198 9.30 -12.67 19.89
N PHE A 199 8.97 -11.41 19.61
CA PHE A 199 8.80 -10.89 18.26
C PHE A 199 10.01 -10.05 17.85
N ALA A 200 10.44 -10.16 16.59
CA ALA A 200 11.48 -9.30 16.01
C ALA A 200 11.02 -7.85 16.05
N ASP A 201 11.90 -6.95 16.51
CA ASP A 201 11.62 -5.51 16.44
C ASP A 201 11.58 -5.08 14.96
N LEU A 202 10.72 -4.12 14.61
CA LEU A 202 10.67 -3.57 13.25
C LEU A 202 11.54 -2.33 13.18
N LYS A 203 12.64 -2.39 12.45
CA LYS A 203 13.44 -1.21 12.15
C LYS A 203 12.91 -0.56 10.88
N ILE A 204 12.37 0.65 11.04
CA ILE A 204 11.89 1.48 9.95
C ILE A 204 13.03 2.37 9.50
N LYS A 205 13.39 2.29 8.22
CA LYS A 205 14.30 3.24 7.56
C LYS A 205 13.44 4.18 6.72
N THR A 206 13.49 5.47 6.97
CA THR A 206 12.77 6.47 6.16
C THR A 206 13.78 7.32 5.41
N ILE A 207 13.59 7.44 4.09
CA ILE A 207 14.32 8.37 3.23
C ILE A 207 13.37 9.53 2.93
N SER A 208 13.73 10.71 3.39
CA SER A 208 13.02 11.96 3.10
C SER A 208 13.76 12.73 2.03
N VAL A 209 13.08 13.10 0.95
CA VAL A 209 13.57 13.99 -0.10
C VAL A 209 12.76 15.27 -0.04
N SER A 210 13.44 16.41 -0.13
CA SER A 210 12.80 17.72 -0.24
C SER A 210 13.28 18.40 -1.51
N THR A 211 12.34 18.85 -2.32
CA THR A 211 12.57 19.45 -3.63
C THR A 211 12.06 20.87 -3.64
N ILE A 212 12.90 21.82 -4.06
CA ILE A 212 12.51 23.20 -4.30
C ILE A 212 12.72 23.48 -5.79
N ASN A 213 11.65 23.83 -6.47
CA ASN A 213 11.66 24.24 -7.87
C ASN A 213 11.54 25.76 -7.98
N GLU A 214 12.38 26.38 -8.79
CA GLU A 214 12.41 27.82 -9.05
C GLU A 214 12.52 28.10 -10.54
N GLU A 215 11.80 29.09 -11.04
CA GLU A 215 11.95 29.55 -12.42
C GLU A 215 13.17 30.47 -12.55
N VAL A 216 14.19 30.02 -13.28
CA VAL A 216 15.44 30.75 -13.52
C VAL A 216 15.59 30.98 -15.02
N LYS A 217 15.49 32.23 -15.44
CA LYS A 217 15.61 32.65 -16.86
C LYS A 217 14.66 31.90 -17.81
N GLY A 218 13.46 31.56 -17.34
CA GLY A 218 12.44 30.84 -18.12
C GLY A 218 12.59 29.32 -18.16
N GLU A 219 13.60 28.78 -17.46
CA GLU A 219 13.77 27.35 -17.25
C GLU A 219 13.38 27.00 -15.80
N CYS A 220 12.82 25.80 -15.60
CA CYS A 220 12.49 25.34 -14.25
C CYS A 220 13.68 24.56 -13.67
N GLU A 221 14.34 25.13 -12.66
CA GLU A 221 15.48 24.52 -11.99
C GLU A 221 15.05 23.93 -10.64
N GLY A 222 15.35 22.65 -10.43
CA GLY A 222 15.05 21.94 -9.18
C GLY A 222 16.29 21.70 -8.33
N LYS A 223 16.17 21.89 -7.02
CA LYS A 223 17.18 21.51 -6.02
C LYS A 223 16.60 20.50 -5.06
N GLU A 224 17.31 19.38 -4.90
CA GLU A 224 16.91 18.33 -3.98
C GLU A 224 17.86 18.24 -2.79
N THR A 225 17.30 17.98 -1.62
CA THR A 225 18.04 17.56 -0.44
C THR A 225 17.44 16.25 0.07
N SER A 226 18.26 15.39 0.67
CA SER A 226 17.77 14.13 1.22
C SER A 226 18.31 13.87 2.61
N LYS A 227 17.51 13.18 3.42
CA LYS A 227 17.85 12.78 4.78
C LYS A 227 17.34 11.36 5.02
N THR A 228 18.18 10.51 5.61
CA THR A 228 17.76 9.19 6.09
C THR A 228 17.58 9.22 7.60
N THR A 229 16.46 8.68 8.09
CA THR A 229 16.19 8.49 9.51
C THR A 229 15.82 7.05 9.81
N TYR A 230 15.91 6.68 11.10
CA TYR A 230 15.55 5.36 11.56
C TYR A 230 14.65 5.45 12.79
N LYS A 231 13.65 4.59 12.85
CA LYS A 231 12.78 4.36 14.02
C LYS A 231 12.70 2.86 14.26
N THR A 232 12.55 2.45 15.52
CA THR A 232 12.27 1.05 15.85
C THR A 232 10.89 0.96 16.46
N LEU A 233 10.04 0.09 15.92
CA LEU A 233 8.76 -0.30 16.51
C LEU A 233 8.95 -1.59 17.29
N LYS A 234 8.48 -1.62 18.53
CA LYS A 234 8.62 -2.78 19.43
C LYS A 234 7.29 -3.45 19.63
N PHE A 235 7.30 -4.78 19.71
CA PHE A 235 6.07 -5.55 19.93
C PHE A 235 5.62 -5.49 21.39
N LYS A 236 4.53 -4.78 21.67
CA LYS A 236 3.96 -4.58 23.01
C LYS A 236 2.44 -4.69 22.93
N ASN A 237 1.83 -5.35 23.92
CA ASN A 237 0.38 -5.48 24.02
C ASN A 237 -0.29 -6.00 22.72
N GLY A 238 0.36 -6.97 22.06
CA GLY A 238 -0.16 -7.61 20.85
C GLY A 238 0.11 -6.85 19.53
N LYS A 239 0.80 -5.71 19.54
CA LYS A 239 1.08 -4.91 18.34
C LYS A 239 2.42 -4.19 18.38
N TYR A 240 2.89 -3.74 17.23
CA TYR A 240 4.05 -2.88 17.08
C TYR A 240 3.70 -1.42 17.36
N GLN A 241 4.56 -0.74 18.13
CA GLN A 241 4.44 0.69 18.50
C GLN A 241 5.80 1.35 18.64
#